data_AF-A0A536KQC1-F1
#
_entry.id   AF-A0A536KQC1-F1
#
_cell.length_a   1.000
_cell.length_b   1.000
_cell.length_c   1.000
_cell.angle_alpha   90.00
_cell.angle_beta   90.00
_cell.angle_gamma   90.00
#
_symmetry.space_group_name_H-M   'P 1'
#
loop_
_entity.id
_entity.type
_entity.pdbx_description
1 polymer ?
#
loop_
_entity_poly.entity_id
_entity_poly.type
_entity_poly.pdbx_seq_one_letter_code
_entity_poly.pdbx_strand_id
1 'polypeptide(L)'
;MHSLRWYISVGFLMVGVGPLIFFGAQRISALFSTQNASIQQKHEPMAESLAQAIYGYLLDQTAALQSTASQVESDTDAGIPHLNDSSFNPARLNQALAAAHSAQPALLQLYVGNLKGRAVAAAPPAGVGVDYADWNYVKDVLNPGRVGPKYSDVIRSKGDSSVAAVVIAVPILDAGRHLVGFLAGTVNLSEVQRLSTYSRIGVNGQAVVVDRRGRVIAHPRDDWRLEAKDLSSAAIFQQSLGQETGVSWYTDPD
;
A
#
# COMPACT_ATOMS: atom_id res chain seq x y z
N MET A 1 -47.67 21.30 -50.98
CA MET A 1 -48.40 20.01 -50.89
C MET A 1 -47.47 18.92 -51.37
N HIS A 2 -47.02 18.01 -50.49
CA HIS A 2 -46.14 16.91 -50.91
C HIS A 2 -46.94 15.85 -51.68
N SER A 3 -46.39 15.32 -52.77
CA SER A 3 -47.09 14.32 -53.59
C SER A 3 -47.15 12.96 -52.88
N LEU A 4 -48.18 12.17 -53.18
CA LEU A 4 -48.38 10.82 -52.62
C LEU A 4 -47.13 9.92 -52.76
N ARG A 5 -46.34 10.11 -53.82
CA ARG A 5 -45.10 9.36 -54.09
C ARG A 5 -44.01 9.64 -53.04
N TRP A 6 -43.93 10.88 -52.53
CA TRP A 6 -42.98 11.25 -51.48
C TRP A 6 -43.28 10.53 -50.16
N TYR A 7 -44.55 10.49 -49.76
CA TYR A 7 -44.96 9.78 -48.54
C TYR A 7 -44.72 8.27 -48.62
N ILE A 8 -44.95 7.66 -49.79
CA ILE A 8 -44.68 6.23 -50.02
C ILE A 8 -43.17 5.95 -49.97
N SER A 9 -42.33 6.78 -50.59
CA SER A 9 -40.88 6.60 -50.57
C SER A 9 -40.29 6.78 -49.17
N VAL A 10 -40.74 7.78 -48.40
CA VAL A 10 -40.30 7.98 -47.01
C VAL A 10 -40.79 6.84 -46.12
N GLY A 11 -42.02 6.37 -46.31
CA GLY A 11 -42.56 5.22 -45.58
C GLY A 11 -41.75 3.94 -45.83
N PHE A 12 -41.39 3.66 -47.08
CA PHE A 12 -40.57 2.50 -47.43
C PHE A 12 -39.15 2.59 -46.83
N LEU A 13 -38.56 3.79 -46.85
CA LEU A 13 -37.23 4.03 -46.29
C LEU A 13 -37.23 3.90 -44.76
N MET A 14 -38.27 4.39 -44.08
CA MET A 14 -38.49 4.18 -42.64
C MET A 14 -38.60 2.70 -42.27
N VAL A 15 -39.37 1.92 -43.03
CA VAL A 15 -39.57 0.48 -42.77
C VAL A 15 -38.31 -0.34 -43.05
N GLY A 16 -37.48 0.07 -44.02
CA GLY A 16 -36.21 -0.59 -44.30
C GLY A 16 -35.09 -0.21 -43.33
N VAL A 17 -34.91 1.10 -43.07
CA VAL A 17 -33.74 1.63 -42.34
C VAL A 17 -34.00 1.72 -40.84
N GLY A 18 -35.23 2.00 -40.42
CA GLY A 18 -35.59 2.13 -39.00
C GLY A 18 -35.26 0.88 -38.17
N PRO A 19 -35.66 -0.32 -38.58
CA PRO A 19 -35.32 -1.56 -37.88
C PRO A 19 -33.82 -1.83 -37.84
N LEU A 20 -33.07 -1.53 -38.92
CA LEU A 20 -31.62 -1.71 -38.96
C LEU A 20 -30.89 -0.83 -37.95
N ILE A 21 -31.29 0.45 -37.83
CA ILE A 21 -30.73 1.36 -36.81
C ILE A 21 -31.08 0.87 -35.41
N PHE A 22 -32.33 0.44 -35.19
CA PHE A 22 -32.78 -0.06 -33.89
C PHE A 22 -32.03 -1.32 -33.46
N PHE A 23 -31.93 -2.32 -34.34
CA PHE A 23 -31.16 -3.55 -34.09
C PHE A 23 -29.66 -3.28 -33.97
N GLY A 24 -29.12 -2.34 -34.74
CA GLY A 24 -27.73 -1.90 -34.64
C GLY A 24 -27.43 -1.28 -33.27
N ALA A 25 -28.27 -0.36 -32.81
CA ALA A 25 -28.14 0.27 -31.50
C ALA A 25 -28.26 -0.74 -30.35
N GLN A 26 -29.23 -1.66 -30.43
CA GLN A 26 -29.35 -2.75 -29.44
C GLN A 26 -28.13 -3.67 -29.44
N ARG A 27 -27.62 -4.06 -30.61
CA ARG A 27 -26.43 -4.90 -30.72
C ARG A 27 -25.18 -4.22 -30.15
N ILE A 28 -24.98 -2.94 -30.46
CA ILE A 28 -23.87 -2.15 -29.94
C ILE A 28 -23.98 -2.01 -28.42
N SER A 29 -25.16 -1.67 -27.91
CA SER A 29 -25.41 -1.59 -26.46
C SER A 29 -25.19 -2.93 -25.75
N ALA A 30 -25.61 -4.04 -26.37
CA ALA A 30 -25.40 -5.39 -25.84
C ALA A 30 -23.91 -5.80 -25.88
N LEU A 31 -23.16 -5.36 -26.90
CA LEU A 31 -21.71 -5.59 -26.98
C LEU A 31 -20.98 -4.82 -25.89
N PHE A 32 -21.36 -3.55 -25.66
CA PHE A 32 -20.78 -2.73 -24.60
C PHE A 32 -21.10 -3.28 -23.21
N SER A 33 -22.33 -3.76 -22.96
CA SER A 33 -22.68 -4.35 -21.67
C SER A 33 -21.95 -5.67 -21.40
N THR A 34 -21.80 -6.52 -22.42
CA THR A 34 -21.05 -7.78 -22.29
C THR A 34 -19.55 -7.55 -22.14
N GLN A 35 -18.96 -6.58 -22.84
CA GLN A 35 -17.55 -6.20 -22.62
C GLN A 35 -17.36 -5.66 -21.20
N ASN A 36 -18.21 -4.75 -20.73
CA ASN A 36 -18.07 -4.17 -19.40
C ASN A 36 -18.23 -5.23 -18.28
N ALA A 37 -19.17 -6.16 -18.43
CA ALA A 37 -19.32 -7.28 -17.50
C ALA A 37 -18.10 -8.22 -17.51
N SER A 38 -17.50 -8.46 -18.67
CA SER A 38 -16.29 -9.29 -18.79
C SER A 38 -15.02 -8.61 -18.23
N ILE A 39 -14.97 -7.28 -18.27
CA ILE A 39 -13.91 -6.45 -17.67
C ILE A 39 -13.99 -6.54 -16.15
N GLN A 40 -15.18 -6.40 -15.57
CA GLN A 40 -15.44 -6.59 -14.14
C GLN A 40 -15.03 -7.98 -13.67
N GLN A 41 -15.53 -9.03 -14.33
CA GLN A 41 -15.25 -10.43 -13.98
C GLN A 41 -13.76 -10.82 -14.07
N LYS A 42 -12.92 -10.04 -14.75
CA LYS A 42 -11.50 -10.34 -14.92
C LYS A 42 -10.59 -9.42 -14.13
N HIS A 43 -10.88 -8.12 -14.08
CA HIS A 43 -9.99 -7.15 -13.44
C HIS A 43 -10.15 -7.13 -11.92
N GLU A 44 -11.36 -7.32 -11.40
CA GLU A 44 -11.60 -7.32 -9.96
C GLU A 44 -10.86 -8.48 -9.27
N PRO A 45 -10.97 -9.76 -9.71
CA PRO A 45 -10.21 -10.85 -9.09
C PRO A 45 -8.68 -10.70 -9.21
N MET A 46 -8.20 -10.02 -10.26
CA MET A 46 -6.77 -9.73 -10.44
C MET A 46 -6.29 -8.66 -9.46
N ALA A 47 -7.08 -7.57 -9.30
CA ALA A 47 -6.80 -6.54 -8.32
C ALA A 47 -6.87 -7.09 -6.89
N GLU A 48 -7.86 -7.94 -6.60
CA GLU A 48 -7.96 -8.66 -5.33
C GLU A 48 -6.76 -9.58 -5.09
N SER A 49 -6.35 -10.36 -6.10
CA SER A 49 -5.17 -11.22 -5.97
C SER A 49 -3.90 -10.44 -5.69
N LEU A 50 -3.69 -9.29 -6.37
CA LEU A 50 -2.57 -8.39 -6.09
C LEU A 50 -2.66 -7.80 -4.69
N ALA A 51 -3.85 -7.31 -4.28
CA ALA A 51 -4.07 -6.76 -2.95
C ALA A 51 -3.78 -7.80 -1.87
N GLN A 52 -4.22 -9.05 -2.06
CA GLN A 52 -3.95 -10.16 -1.15
C GLN A 52 -2.46 -10.51 -1.08
N ALA A 53 -1.74 -10.48 -2.20
CA ALA A 53 -0.30 -10.69 -2.22
C ALA A 53 0.47 -9.58 -1.48
N ILE A 54 0.08 -8.32 -1.69
CA ILE A 54 0.66 -7.17 -0.97
C ILE A 54 0.34 -7.25 0.52
N TYR A 55 -0.91 -7.60 0.87
CA TYR A 55 -1.33 -7.78 2.25
C TYR A 55 -0.54 -8.90 2.93
N GLY A 56 -0.38 -10.05 2.29
CA GLY A 56 0.44 -11.16 2.78
C GLY A 56 1.88 -10.73 3.01
N TYR A 57 2.49 -10.04 2.05
CA TYR A 57 3.84 -9.50 2.20
C TYR A 57 3.98 -8.59 3.43
N LEU A 58 3.08 -7.62 3.62
CA LEU A 58 3.12 -6.72 4.79
C LEU A 58 2.85 -7.45 6.10
N LEU A 59 1.97 -8.46 6.08
CA LEU A 59 1.68 -9.31 7.23
C LEU A 59 2.90 -10.12 7.65
N ASP A 60 3.63 -10.69 6.69
CA ASP A 60 4.88 -11.43 6.95
C ASP A 60 5.94 -10.52 7.59
N GLN A 61 6.10 -9.29 7.08
CA GLN A 61 7.01 -8.30 7.67
C GLN A 61 6.59 -7.93 9.10
N THR A 62 5.29 -7.77 9.33
CA THR A 62 4.75 -7.46 10.66
C THR A 62 4.98 -8.61 11.63
N ALA A 63 4.73 -9.85 11.21
CA ALA A 63 4.95 -11.04 12.03
C ALA A 63 6.44 -11.21 12.39
N ALA A 64 7.36 -10.95 11.45
CA ALA A 64 8.79 -10.96 11.71
C ALA A 64 9.21 -9.92 12.76
N LEU A 65 8.65 -8.70 12.69
CA LEU A 65 8.88 -7.66 13.68
C LEU A 65 8.29 -8.02 15.04
N GLN A 66 7.08 -8.58 15.08
CA GLN A 66 6.48 -9.05 16.34
C GLN A 66 7.31 -10.17 16.97
N SER A 67 7.81 -11.11 16.17
CA SER A 67 8.70 -12.18 16.65
C SER A 67 10.00 -11.61 17.23
N THR A 68 10.59 -10.62 16.56
CA THR A 68 11.78 -9.92 17.05
C THR A 68 11.49 -9.16 18.33
N ALA A 69 10.35 -8.48 18.41
CA ALA A 69 9.92 -7.79 19.63
C ALA A 69 9.74 -8.78 20.79
N SER A 70 9.04 -9.89 20.59
CA SER A 70 8.89 -10.92 21.63
C SER A 70 10.22 -11.54 22.08
N GLN A 71 11.18 -11.71 21.17
CA GLN A 71 12.53 -12.14 21.53
C GLN A 71 13.23 -11.11 22.42
N VAL A 72 13.12 -9.83 22.05
CA VAL A 72 13.66 -8.69 22.82
C VAL A 72 12.99 -8.60 24.20
N GLU A 73 11.67 -8.79 24.29
CA GLU A 73 10.90 -8.82 25.54
C GLU A 73 11.35 -9.96 26.47
N SER A 74 11.74 -11.10 25.90
CA SER A 74 12.20 -12.28 26.65
C SER A 74 13.66 -12.22 27.12
N ASP A 75 14.50 -11.39 26.50
CA ASP A 75 15.90 -11.25 26.88
C ASP A 75 16.04 -10.28 28.06
N THR A 76 15.97 -10.82 29.27
CA THR A 76 16.14 -10.05 30.53
C THR A 76 17.44 -9.24 30.54
N ASP A 77 18.49 -9.73 29.88
CA ASP A 77 19.79 -9.08 29.80
C ASP A 77 19.86 -8.00 28.71
N ALA A 78 18.87 -7.89 27.82
CA ALA A 78 18.81 -6.84 26.80
C ALA A 78 18.53 -5.45 27.41
N GLY A 79 18.32 -5.37 28.72
CA GLY A 79 18.14 -4.12 29.44
C GLY A 79 16.80 -3.45 29.16
N ILE A 80 15.78 -4.22 28.78
CA ILE A 80 14.42 -3.74 28.49
C ILE A 80 13.82 -2.89 29.62
N PRO A 81 13.95 -3.27 30.91
CA PRO A 81 13.51 -2.43 32.02
C PRO A 81 14.19 -1.06 32.07
N HIS A 82 15.40 -0.96 31.51
CA HIS A 82 16.27 0.21 31.53
C HIS A 82 16.29 0.98 30.20
N LEU A 83 15.42 0.65 29.23
CA LEU A 83 15.35 1.34 27.91
C LEU A 83 15.18 2.86 28.01
N ASN A 84 14.58 3.33 29.10
CA ASN A 84 14.28 4.73 29.34
C ASN A 84 15.32 5.41 30.25
N ASP A 85 16.29 4.66 30.76
CA ASP A 85 17.33 5.18 31.65
C ASP A 85 18.49 5.79 30.87
N SER A 86 19.09 6.85 31.42
CA SER A 86 20.24 7.51 30.80
C SER A 86 21.50 6.63 30.75
N SER A 87 21.57 5.58 31.56
CA SER A 87 22.68 4.62 31.62
C SER A 87 22.48 3.38 30.75
N PHE A 88 21.43 3.34 29.92
CA PHE A 88 21.16 2.20 29.04
C PHE A 88 22.36 1.91 28.13
N ASN A 89 22.83 0.65 28.14
CA ASN A 89 23.89 0.19 27.25
C ASN A 89 23.27 -0.54 26.03
N PRO A 90 23.32 0.04 24.83
CA PRO A 90 22.66 -0.54 23.66
C PRO A 90 23.44 -1.67 22.99
N ALA A 91 24.62 -2.06 23.47
CA ALA A 91 25.52 -2.97 22.76
C ALA A 91 24.88 -4.32 22.40
N ARG A 92 24.27 -5.00 23.38
CA ARG A 92 23.61 -6.31 23.18
C ARG A 92 22.39 -6.18 22.28
N LEU A 93 21.57 -5.15 22.50
CA LEU A 93 20.39 -4.89 21.69
C LEU A 93 20.76 -4.55 20.24
N ASN A 94 21.79 -3.75 20.00
CA ASN A 94 22.32 -3.47 18.66
C ASN A 94 22.79 -4.76 17.96
N GLN A 95 23.44 -5.67 18.68
CA GLN A 95 23.84 -6.97 18.11
C GLN A 95 22.63 -7.83 17.73
N ALA A 96 21.62 -7.91 18.60
CA ALA A 96 20.37 -8.62 18.31
C ALA A 96 19.63 -8.01 17.10
N LEU A 97 19.53 -6.68 17.04
CA LEU A 97 18.93 -5.98 15.91
C LEU A 97 19.73 -6.17 14.62
N ALA A 98 21.06 -6.20 14.68
CA ALA A 98 21.90 -6.47 13.51
C ALA A 98 21.69 -7.89 12.97
N ALA A 99 21.55 -8.89 13.86
CA ALA A 99 21.23 -10.26 13.47
C ALA A 99 19.83 -10.35 12.84
N ALA A 100 18.82 -9.74 13.45
CA ALA A 100 17.45 -9.68 12.92
C ALA A 100 17.36 -8.94 11.58
N HIS A 101 18.07 -7.81 11.45
CA HIS A 101 18.16 -7.03 10.21
C HIS A 101 18.82 -7.84 9.09
N SER A 102 19.90 -8.56 9.39
CA SER A 102 20.59 -9.44 8.43
C SER A 102 19.73 -10.63 7.98
N ALA A 103 18.85 -11.12 8.86
CA ALA A 103 17.93 -12.20 8.54
C ALA A 103 16.74 -11.75 7.68
N GLN A 104 16.46 -10.44 7.60
CA GLN A 104 15.33 -9.90 6.87
C GLN A 104 15.74 -8.83 5.85
N PRO A 105 16.14 -9.23 4.62
CA PRO A 105 16.59 -8.32 3.56
C PRO A 105 15.55 -7.26 3.15
N ALA A 106 14.27 -7.51 3.42
CA ALA A 106 13.19 -6.57 3.16
C ALA A 106 13.22 -5.32 4.07
N LEU A 107 13.96 -5.36 5.18
CA LEU A 107 14.08 -4.24 6.10
C LEU A 107 15.28 -3.37 5.73
N LEU A 108 15.03 -2.08 5.46
CA LEU A 108 16.08 -1.08 5.24
C LEU A 108 16.73 -0.64 6.56
N GLN A 109 15.96 -0.66 7.63
CA GLN A 109 16.39 -0.27 8.97
C GLN A 109 15.51 -0.98 9.99
N LEU A 110 16.10 -1.34 11.12
CA LEU A 110 15.42 -1.82 12.31
C LEU A 110 15.90 -1.02 13.53
N TYR A 111 15.00 -0.56 14.39
CA TYR A 111 15.39 0.19 15.59
C TYR A 111 14.43 0.00 16.74
N VAL A 112 14.95 0.14 17.95
CA VAL A 112 14.18 0.16 19.19
C VAL A 112 14.13 1.58 19.70
N GLY A 113 12.91 2.07 19.93
CA GLY A 113 12.64 3.38 20.51
C GLY A 113 12.12 3.29 21.94
N ASN A 114 12.49 4.26 22.75
CA ASN A 114 12.00 4.41 24.13
C ASN A 114 10.64 5.14 24.18
N LEU A 115 10.08 5.33 25.37
CA LEU A 115 8.77 6.00 25.56
C LEU A 115 8.77 7.47 25.15
N LYS A 116 9.95 8.09 24.98
CA LYS A 116 10.09 9.46 24.47
C LYS A 116 10.15 9.52 22.94
N GLY A 117 10.00 8.39 22.24
CA GLY A 117 10.07 8.35 20.78
C GLY A 117 11.49 8.38 20.21
N ARG A 118 12.52 8.25 21.06
CA ARG A 118 13.93 8.31 20.62
C ARG A 118 14.49 6.91 20.40
N ALA A 119 15.16 6.69 19.28
CA ALA A 119 15.85 5.43 19.00
C ALA A 119 17.04 5.24 19.96
N VAL A 120 17.03 4.15 20.73
CA VAL A 120 18.10 3.80 21.68
C VAL A 120 19.02 2.70 21.14
N ALA A 121 18.52 1.88 20.22
CA ALA A 121 19.30 0.88 19.49
C ALA A 121 18.81 0.82 18.04
N ALA A 122 19.73 0.56 17.10
CA ALA A 122 19.39 0.51 15.67
C ALA A 122 20.38 -0.33 14.86
N ALA A 123 19.86 -0.93 13.79
CA ALA A 123 20.61 -1.56 12.71
C ALA A 123 20.10 -0.97 11.37
N PRO A 124 20.95 -0.26 10.59
CA PRO A 124 22.33 0.09 10.89
C PRO A 124 22.48 1.10 12.07
N PRO A 125 23.66 1.18 12.72
CA PRO A 125 23.88 2.01 13.92
C PRO A 125 23.64 3.52 13.73
N ALA A 126 23.67 4.01 12.50
CA ALA A 126 23.42 5.42 12.19
C ALA A 126 22.02 5.91 12.63
N GLY A 127 21.08 5.00 12.88
CA GLY A 127 19.75 5.32 13.40
C GLY A 127 19.69 5.59 14.91
N VAL A 128 20.75 5.29 15.66
CA VAL A 128 20.76 5.48 17.12
C VAL A 128 20.71 6.97 17.47
N GLY A 129 19.85 7.33 18.41
CA GLY A 129 19.70 8.69 18.94
C GLY A 129 18.78 9.59 18.13
N VAL A 130 18.26 9.14 16.99
CA VAL A 130 17.27 9.87 16.18
C VAL A 130 15.96 10.00 16.94
N ASP A 131 15.35 11.17 16.87
CA ASP A 131 14.05 11.47 17.46
C ASP A 131 12.92 11.23 16.44
N TYR A 132 11.97 10.38 16.82
CA TYR A 132 10.78 10.06 16.03
C TYR A 132 9.47 10.44 16.74
N ALA A 133 9.51 11.18 17.86
CA ALA A 133 8.35 11.47 18.69
C ALA A 133 7.20 12.17 17.94
N ASP A 134 7.53 13.00 16.95
CA ASP A 134 6.54 13.74 16.17
C ASP A 134 5.79 12.88 15.14
N TRP A 135 6.30 11.70 14.82
CA TRP A 135 5.72 10.82 13.82
C TRP A 135 4.45 10.14 14.33
N ASN A 136 3.39 10.17 13.53
CA ASN A 136 2.08 9.63 13.92
C ASN A 136 2.14 8.16 14.34
N TYR A 137 2.92 7.32 13.63
CA TYR A 137 3.05 5.90 13.98
C TYR A 137 3.70 5.69 15.35
N VAL A 138 4.58 6.60 15.80
CA VAL A 138 5.18 6.55 17.14
C VAL A 138 4.16 6.94 18.20
N LYS A 139 3.41 8.02 17.97
CA LYS A 139 2.31 8.43 18.86
C LYS A 139 1.26 7.33 19.01
N ASP A 140 0.96 6.63 17.91
CA ASP A 140 -0.03 5.56 17.89
C ASP A 140 0.48 4.26 18.55
N VAL A 141 1.75 3.88 18.36
CA VAL A 141 2.29 2.63 18.94
C VAL A 141 2.54 2.80 20.43
N LEU A 142 2.85 4.03 20.86
CA LEU A 142 3.02 4.38 22.27
C LEU A 142 1.70 4.66 22.98
N ASN A 143 0.56 4.55 22.31
CA ASN A 143 -0.74 4.73 22.93
C ASN A 143 -1.18 3.44 23.65
N PRO A 144 -1.26 3.43 25.00
CA PRO A 144 -1.60 2.22 25.76
C PRO A 144 -3.03 1.71 25.48
N GLY A 145 -3.93 2.57 24.98
CA GLY A 145 -5.29 2.19 24.60
C GLY A 145 -5.39 1.54 23.21
N ARG A 146 -4.30 1.44 22.45
CA ARG A 146 -4.29 0.94 21.06
C ARG A 146 -3.18 -0.08 20.82
N VAL A 147 -3.11 -1.11 21.67
CA VAL A 147 -2.09 -2.16 21.59
C VAL A 147 -2.13 -2.88 20.24
N GLY A 148 -1.00 -2.90 19.54
CA GLY A 148 -0.81 -3.63 18.29
C GLY A 148 0.08 -2.88 17.28
N PRO A 149 0.43 -3.53 16.16
CA PRO A 149 1.26 -2.93 15.12
C PRO A 149 0.64 -1.66 14.55
N LYS A 150 1.47 -0.65 14.27
CA LYS A 150 1.13 0.62 13.61
C LYS A 150 1.97 0.82 12.39
N TYR A 151 1.44 1.55 11.43
CA TYR A 151 2.05 1.77 10.12
C TYR A 151 2.20 3.25 9.89
N SER A 152 3.34 3.68 9.36
CA SER A 152 3.50 5.04 8.87
C SER A 152 2.73 5.25 7.56
N ASP A 153 2.66 6.50 7.13
CA ASP A 153 2.47 6.81 5.72
C ASP A 153 3.66 6.27 4.92
N VAL A 154 3.48 6.10 3.61
CA VAL A 154 4.60 5.75 2.73
C VAL A 154 5.62 6.88 2.78
N ILE A 155 6.86 6.50 3.05
CA ILE A 155 8.03 7.38 3.06
C ILE A 155 8.95 7.01 1.91
N ARG A 156 9.89 7.90 1.59
CA ARG A 156 10.96 7.64 0.63
C ARG A 156 12.28 7.52 1.35
N SER A 157 13.11 6.57 0.93
CA SER A 157 14.44 6.38 1.53
C SER A 157 15.28 7.65 1.35
N LYS A 158 15.96 8.10 2.41
CA LYS A 158 16.76 9.33 2.39
C LYS A 158 17.92 9.30 1.38
N GLY A 159 18.42 8.10 1.04
CA GLY A 159 19.51 7.93 0.07
C GLY A 159 19.05 7.61 -1.36
N ASP A 160 17.78 7.21 -1.53
CA ASP A 160 17.21 6.86 -2.81
C ASP A 160 15.69 7.13 -2.81
N SER A 161 15.30 8.26 -3.41
CA SER A 161 13.89 8.65 -3.52
C SER A 161 13.04 7.70 -4.35
N SER A 162 13.66 6.81 -5.14
CA SER A 162 12.95 5.77 -5.89
C SER A 162 12.42 4.66 -4.99
N VAL A 163 13.04 4.46 -3.82
CA VAL A 163 12.66 3.41 -2.87
C VAL A 163 11.55 3.92 -1.97
N ALA A 164 10.32 3.50 -2.29
CA ALA A 164 9.18 3.60 -1.38
C ALA A 164 9.37 2.66 -0.20
N ALA A 165 9.04 3.13 1.00
CA ALA A 165 9.12 2.37 2.22
C ALA A 165 7.93 2.66 3.14
N VAL A 166 7.62 1.73 4.03
CA VAL A 166 6.67 1.93 5.13
C VAL A 166 7.34 1.54 6.44
N VAL A 167 7.14 2.33 7.49
CA VAL A 167 7.60 1.98 8.84
C VAL A 167 6.49 1.20 9.53
N ILE A 168 6.81 0.00 9.97
CA ILE A 168 5.94 -0.81 10.82
C ILE A 168 6.50 -0.75 12.23
N ALA A 169 5.72 -0.26 13.18
CA ALA A 169 6.07 -0.17 14.59
C ALA A 169 5.24 -1.15 15.41
N VAL A 170 5.89 -1.93 16.26
CA VAL A 170 5.25 -2.88 17.19
C VAL A 170 5.61 -2.49 18.63
N PRO A 171 4.66 -2.56 19.57
CA PRO A 171 4.95 -2.21 20.96
C PRO A 171 5.90 -3.25 21.57
N ILE A 172 6.78 -2.79 22.46
CA ILE A 172 7.58 -3.65 23.34
C ILE A 172 6.99 -3.53 24.74
N LEU A 173 6.67 -4.68 25.33
CA LEU A 173 6.04 -4.79 26.63
C LEU A 173 6.97 -5.46 27.64
N ASP A 174 6.89 -5.07 28.91
CA ASP A 174 7.58 -5.78 29.99
C ASP A 174 6.85 -7.08 30.37
N ALA A 175 7.41 -7.84 31.33
CA ALA A 175 6.79 -9.05 31.87
C ALA A 175 5.40 -8.80 32.50
N GLY A 176 5.14 -7.58 32.97
CA GLY A 176 3.85 -7.13 33.49
C GLY A 176 2.87 -6.65 32.41
N ARG A 177 3.23 -6.77 31.13
CA ARG A 177 2.46 -6.28 29.96
C ARG A 177 2.33 -4.75 29.91
N HIS A 178 3.22 -4.03 30.57
CA HIS A 178 3.30 -2.58 30.47
C HIS A 178 4.15 -2.18 29.28
N LEU A 179 3.70 -1.15 28.57
CA LEU A 179 4.43 -0.56 27.46
C LEU A 179 5.73 0.10 27.96
N VAL A 180 6.87 -0.32 27.42
CA VAL A 180 8.21 0.20 27.79
C VAL A 180 8.97 0.83 26.61
N GLY A 181 8.49 0.61 25.39
CA GLY A 181 9.07 1.14 24.17
C GLY A 181 8.40 0.54 22.94
N PHE A 182 9.09 0.61 21.80
CA PHE A 182 8.62 0.03 20.55
C PHE A 182 9.79 -0.45 19.69
N LEU A 183 9.56 -1.48 18.89
CA LEU A 183 10.43 -1.90 17.80
C LEU A 183 9.84 -1.38 16.49
N ALA A 184 10.64 -0.81 15.61
CA ALA A 184 10.19 -0.35 14.31
C ALA A 184 11.13 -0.80 13.20
N GLY A 185 10.53 -1.34 12.14
CA GLY A 185 11.20 -1.74 10.92
C GLY A 185 10.77 -0.87 9.75
N THR A 186 11.74 -0.36 8.99
CA THR A 186 11.49 0.31 7.70
C THR A 186 11.47 -0.74 6.61
N VAL A 187 10.29 -1.07 6.11
CA VAL A 187 10.06 -2.10 5.08
C VAL A 187 10.21 -1.48 3.69
N ASN A 188 11.01 -2.10 2.83
CA ASN A 188 11.18 -1.74 1.44
C ASN A 188 9.97 -2.19 0.60
N LEU A 189 9.28 -1.27 -0.09
CA LEU A 189 8.13 -1.58 -0.93
C LEU A 189 8.49 -1.94 -2.39
N SER A 190 9.77 -2.19 -2.69
CA SER A 190 10.20 -2.68 -4.02
C SER A 190 9.50 -3.99 -4.40
N GLU A 191 9.18 -4.84 -3.43
CA GLU A 191 8.42 -6.06 -3.68
C GLU A 191 6.98 -5.76 -4.12
N VAL A 192 6.36 -4.68 -3.63
CA VAL A 192 5.05 -4.22 -4.09
C VAL A 192 5.11 -3.78 -5.56
N GLN A 193 6.17 -3.07 -5.96
CA GLN A 193 6.41 -2.75 -7.38
C GLN A 193 6.59 -4.01 -8.23
N ARG A 194 7.31 -5.01 -7.70
CA ARG A 194 7.54 -6.28 -8.38
C ARG A 194 6.23 -7.04 -8.59
N LEU A 195 5.41 -7.17 -7.54
CA LEU A 195 4.09 -7.80 -7.59
C LEU A 195 3.16 -7.09 -8.57
N SER A 196 3.09 -5.75 -8.51
CA SER A 196 2.33 -4.93 -9.47
C SER A 196 2.78 -5.20 -10.92
N THR A 197 4.09 -5.33 -11.16
CA THR A 197 4.62 -5.60 -12.50
C THR A 197 4.21 -6.99 -13.02
N TYR A 198 4.09 -7.99 -12.16
CA TYR A 198 3.61 -9.33 -12.54
C TYR A 198 2.10 -9.40 -12.74
N SER A 199 1.33 -8.54 -12.08
CA SER A 199 -0.13 -8.45 -12.21
C SER A 199 -0.62 -7.66 -13.43
N ARG A 200 0.23 -7.45 -14.45
CA ARG A 200 -0.16 -6.80 -15.71
C ARG A 200 -1.29 -7.58 -16.39
N ILE A 201 -2.27 -6.83 -16.93
CA ILE A 201 -3.48 -7.42 -17.49
C ILE A 201 -3.46 -7.30 -19.02
N GLY A 202 -3.33 -8.43 -19.70
CA GLY A 202 -3.22 -8.44 -21.17
C GLY A 202 -1.98 -7.67 -21.64
N VAL A 203 -2.05 -7.08 -22.84
CA VAL A 203 -0.91 -6.40 -23.47
C VAL A 203 -0.72 -4.97 -22.94
N ASN A 204 -1.82 -4.27 -22.66
CA ASN A 204 -1.81 -2.83 -22.32
C ASN A 204 -2.24 -2.52 -20.88
N GLY A 205 -2.76 -3.50 -20.12
CA GLY A 205 -3.24 -3.27 -18.77
C GLY A 205 -2.11 -3.16 -17.77
N GLN A 206 -2.25 -2.19 -16.86
CA GLN A 206 -1.26 -1.88 -15.83
C GLN A 206 -1.89 -2.09 -14.45
N ALA A 207 -1.09 -2.53 -13.49
CA ALA A 207 -1.49 -2.56 -12.09
C ALA A 207 -0.82 -1.40 -11.37
N VAL A 208 -1.61 -0.57 -10.71
CA VAL A 208 -1.14 0.62 -10.00
C VAL A 208 -1.48 0.46 -8.53
N VAL A 209 -0.53 0.80 -7.66
CA VAL A 209 -0.72 0.79 -6.20
C VAL A 209 -0.48 2.19 -5.68
N VAL A 210 -1.42 2.72 -4.90
CA VAL A 210 -1.33 4.03 -4.25
C VAL A 210 -1.47 3.89 -2.74
N ASP A 211 -1.01 4.88 -1.99
CA ASP A 211 -1.30 5.00 -0.58
C ASP A 211 -2.74 5.51 -0.32
N ARG A 212 -3.15 5.58 0.94
CA ARG A 212 -4.50 6.04 1.33
C ARG A 212 -4.79 7.52 1.00
N ARG A 213 -3.81 8.26 0.49
CA ARG A 213 -3.94 9.65 0.05
C ARG A 213 -3.92 9.75 -1.47
N GLY A 214 -3.91 8.62 -2.19
CA GLY A 214 -3.84 8.57 -3.65
C GLY A 214 -2.43 8.75 -4.22
N ARG A 215 -1.37 8.74 -3.39
CA ARG A 215 0.01 8.91 -3.88
C ARG A 215 0.58 7.59 -4.37
N VAL A 216 1.22 7.61 -5.54
CA VAL A 216 1.78 6.41 -6.16
C VAL A 216 2.83 5.71 -5.29
N ILE A 217 2.65 4.40 -5.09
CA ILE A 217 3.62 3.46 -4.51
C ILE A 217 4.25 2.64 -5.64
N ALA A 218 3.42 2.02 -6.49
CA ALA A 218 3.84 1.19 -7.61
C ALA A 218 3.14 1.63 -8.89
N HIS A 219 3.92 1.77 -9.97
CA HIS A 219 3.47 2.21 -11.28
C HIS A 219 4.51 1.81 -12.34
N PRO A 220 4.13 1.53 -13.61
CA PRO A 220 5.11 1.25 -14.67
C PRO A 220 6.04 2.43 -14.99
N ARG A 221 5.54 3.66 -14.85
CA ARG A 221 6.35 4.87 -15.04
C ARG A 221 7.17 5.23 -13.80
N ASP A 222 8.46 5.42 -13.98
CA ASP A 222 9.42 5.67 -12.91
C ASP A 222 9.30 7.09 -12.33
N ASP A 223 9.04 8.08 -13.17
CA ASP A 223 8.82 9.48 -12.77
C ASP A 223 7.65 9.61 -11.78
N TRP A 224 6.54 8.93 -12.04
CA TRP A 224 5.37 8.95 -11.15
C TRP A 224 5.67 8.29 -9.80
N ARG A 225 6.52 7.26 -9.79
CA ARG A 225 6.96 6.65 -8.52
C ARG A 225 7.90 7.59 -7.77
N LEU A 226 8.85 8.21 -8.45
CA LEU A 226 9.83 9.13 -7.85
C LEU A 226 9.15 10.36 -7.24
N GLU A 227 8.18 10.93 -7.93
CA GLU A 227 7.42 12.11 -7.49
C GLU A 227 6.30 11.77 -6.50
N ALA A 228 6.02 10.48 -6.29
CA ALA A 228 4.85 10.00 -5.57
C ALA A 228 3.57 10.69 -6.07
N LYS A 229 3.38 10.69 -7.41
CA LYS A 229 2.33 11.44 -8.10
C LYS A 229 0.98 11.24 -7.41
N ASP A 230 0.28 12.34 -7.18
CA ASP A 230 -1.04 12.33 -6.58
C ASP A 230 -2.09 11.98 -7.65
N LEU A 231 -2.77 10.87 -7.45
CA LEU A 231 -3.86 10.40 -8.29
C LEU A 231 -5.23 10.49 -7.58
N SER A 232 -5.32 11.13 -6.41
CA SER A 232 -6.57 11.24 -5.61
C SER A 232 -7.72 11.92 -6.34
N SER A 233 -7.44 12.74 -7.36
CA SER A 233 -8.46 13.39 -8.19
C SER A 233 -9.08 12.47 -9.24
N ALA A 234 -8.50 11.31 -9.53
CA ALA A 234 -9.06 10.39 -10.52
C ALA A 234 -10.23 9.59 -9.92
N ALA A 235 -11.32 9.44 -10.70
CA ALA A 235 -12.56 8.82 -10.25
C ALA A 235 -12.37 7.40 -9.67
N ILE A 236 -11.48 6.61 -10.26
CA ILE A 236 -11.15 5.26 -9.77
C ILE A 236 -10.54 5.28 -8.35
N PHE A 237 -9.74 6.29 -8.02
CA PHE A 237 -9.13 6.43 -6.71
C PHE A 237 -10.11 6.98 -5.68
N GLN A 238 -11.03 7.88 -6.06
CA GLN A 238 -12.09 8.33 -5.17
C GLN A 238 -13.00 7.19 -4.71
N GLN A 239 -13.32 6.27 -5.61
CA GLN A 239 -14.08 5.06 -5.27
C GLN A 239 -13.28 4.13 -4.34
N SER A 240 -12.00 3.89 -4.66
CA SER A 240 -11.12 3.08 -3.81
C SER A 240 -10.88 3.67 -2.40
N LEU A 241 -10.85 5.00 -2.26
CA LEU A 241 -10.68 5.69 -0.98
C LEU A 241 -11.86 5.47 -0.02
N GLY A 242 -13.05 5.12 -0.53
CA GLY A 242 -14.20 4.69 0.26
C GLY A 242 -14.08 3.28 0.84
N GLN A 243 -12.95 2.58 0.64
CA GLN A 243 -12.78 1.13 0.87
C GLN A 243 -13.71 0.26 0.03
N GLU A 244 -14.18 0.79 -1.10
CA GLU A 244 -15.04 0.07 -2.02
C GLU A 244 -14.19 -0.61 -3.10
N THR A 245 -14.46 -1.89 -3.35
CA THR A 245 -13.99 -2.58 -4.56
C THR A 245 -14.91 -2.20 -5.72
N GLY A 246 -14.34 -1.93 -6.88
CA GLY A 246 -15.12 -1.65 -8.07
C GLY A 246 -14.28 -1.34 -9.28
N VAL A 247 -14.96 -1.05 -10.38
CA VAL A 247 -14.33 -0.63 -11.64
C VAL A 247 -14.96 0.69 -12.07
N SER A 248 -14.09 1.59 -12.48
CA SER A 248 -14.45 2.89 -13.03
C SER A 248 -13.63 3.13 -14.30
N TRP A 249 -14.18 3.95 -15.19
CA TRP A 249 -13.44 4.39 -16.36
C TRP A 249 -12.33 5.34 -15.95
N TYR A 250 -11.10 4.93 -16.23
CA TYR A 250 -9.92 5.76 -16.06
C TYR A 250 -9.37 6.09 -17.44
N THR A 251 -9.17 7.38 -17.70
CA THR A 251 -8.39 7.84 -18.86
C THR A 251 -7.01 8.14 -18.33
N ASP A 252 -6.01 7.43 -18.84
CA ASP A 252 -4.62 7.75 -18.54
C ASP A 252 -4.36 9.19 -19.02
N PRO A 253 -3.89 10.12 -18.16
CA PRO A 253 -3.64 11.51 -18.55
C PRO A 253 -2.46 11.67 -19.53
N ASP A 254 -1.92 10.57 -20.07
CA ASP A 254 -0.87 10.51 -21.08
C ASP A 254 -1.43 10.26 -22.49
#